data_AF-A0A6G0VV67-F1
#
_entry.id   AF-A0A6G0VV67-F1
#
_cell.length_a   1.000
_cell.length_b   1.000
_cell.length_c   1.000
_cell.angle_alpha   90.00
_cell.angle_beta   90.00
_cell.angle_gamma   90.00
#
_symmetry.space_group_name_H-M   'P 1'
#
loop_
_entity.id
_entity.type
_entity.pdbx_description
1 polymer ?
#
loop_
_entity_poly.entity_id
_entity_poly.type
_entity_poly.pdbx_seq_one_letter_code
_entity_poly.pdbx_strand_id
1 'polypeptide(L)' 'MYTKDKPENAAITEFCDYLIDNYISNESIFPPKMWARQCSDRVHTTNACESFHSDFNSNFYHQHPNIFKFIEILKLFQ' A
#
# COMPACT_ATOMS: atom_id res chain seq x y z
N MET A 1 -5.64 26.40 36.35
CA MET A 1 -5.44 25.55 35.16
C MET A 1 -3.95 25.28 35.08
N TYR A 2 -3.55 24.01 35.17
CA TYR A 2 -2.13 23.62 35.18
C TYR A 2 -1.61 23.68 33.74
N THR A 3 -1.01 24.81 33.33
CA THR A 3 -0.16 24.84 32.13
C THR A 3 1.17 24.22 32.53
N LYS A 4 1.21 22.88 32.47
CA LYS A 4 2.47 22.14 32.62
C LYS A 4 3.30 22.54 31.40
N ASP A 5 4.32 23.37 31.60
CA ASP A 5 5.22 23.86 30.56
C ASP A 5 5.64 22.67 29.69
N LYS A 6 5.18 22.67 28.43
CA LYS A 6 5.66 21.69 27.44
C LYS A 6 7.16 21.95 27.34
N PRO A 7 8.03 20.94 27.53
CA PRO A 7 9.45 21.16 27.28
C PRO A 7 9.58 21.59 25.81
N GLU A 8 10.04 22.81 25.59
CA GLU A 8 10.30 23.35 24.26
C GLU A 8 11.49 22.59 23.67
N ASN A 9 11.18 21.50 22.99
CA ASN A 9 12.13 20.77 22.19
C ASN A 9 11.81 21.07 20.72
N ALA A 10 12.62 21.94 20.13
CA ALA A 10 12.46 22.38 18.75
C ALA A 10 12.37 21.21 17.77
N ALA A 11 13.15 20.13 17.98
CA ALA A 11 13.13 18.95 17.13
C ALA A 11 11.78 18.18 17.19
N ILE A 12 11.14 18.17 18.36
CA ILE A 12 9.81 17.54 18.51
C ILE A 12 8.75 18.40 17.81
N THR A 13 8.83 19.72 17.94
CA THR A 13 7.90 20.63 17.25
C THR A 13 8.04 20.51 15.74
N GLU A 14 9.26 20.54 15.21
CA GLU A 14 9.54 20.36 13.78
C GLU A 14 9.02 19.01 13.25
N PHE A 15 9.23 17.94 14.00
CA PHE A 15 8.70 16.63 13.64
C PHE A 15 7.16 16.61 13.61
N CYS A 16 6.50 17.23 14.58
CA CYS A 16 5.04 17.33 14.60
C CYS A 16 4.50 18.16 13.44
N ASP A 17 5.13 19.31 13.16
CA ASP A 17 4.73 20.18 12.06
C ASP A 17 4.89 19.46 10.71
N TYR A 18 6.00 18.75 10.52
CA TYR A 18 6.21 17.90 9.35
C TYR A 18 5.07 16.87 9.16
N LEU A 19 4.67 16.17 10.23
CA LEU A 19 3.57 15.21 10.13
C LEU A 19 2.24 15.88 9.77
N ILE A 20 1.98 17.07 10.30
CA ILE A 20 0.76 17.83 10.00
C ILE A 20 0.72 18.23 8.53
N ASP A 21 1.81 18.82 8.04
CA ASP A 21 1.92 19.34 6.69
C ASP A 21 1.97 18.26 5.62
N ASN A 22 2.47 17.07 5.96
CA ASN A 22 2.65 15.98 5.00
C ASN A 22 1.56 14.91 5.05
N TYR A 23 0.93 14.63 6.21
CA TYR A 23 0.08 13.46 6.34
C TYR A 23 -1.25 13.66 7.08
N ILE A 24 -1.33 14.57 8.06
CA ILE A 24 -2.51 14.66 8.95
C ILE A 24 -3.51 15.69 8.45
N SER A 25 -3.05 16.84 7.94
CA SER A 25 -3.95 17.88 7.42
C SER A 25 -4.73 17.39 6.21
N ASN A 26 -5.96 17.88 6.02
CA ASN A 26 -6.74 17.60 4.82
C ASN A 26 -6.08 18.19 3.55
N GLU A 27 -5.29 19.24 3.72
CA GLU A 27 -4.52 19.90 2.65
C GLU A 27 -3.05 19.47 2.64
N SER A 28 -2.72 18.38 3.35
CA SER A 28 -1.36 17.86 3.35
C SER A 28 -0.98 17.26 2.00
N ILE A 29 0.32 17.06 1.77
CA ILE A 29 0.83 16.44 0.53
C ILE A 29 0.23 15.04 0.33
N PHE A 30 0.03 14.30 1.43
CA PHE A 30 -0.55 12.97 1.46
C PHE A 30 -1.75 12.90 2.44
N PRO A 31 -2.92 13.43 2.04
CA PRO A 31 -4.04 13.61 2.95
C PRO A 31 -4.58 12.28 3.48
N PRO A 32 -5.21 12.27 4.67
CA PRO A 32 -5.81 11.07 5.26
C PRO A 32 -6.76 10.32 4.32
N LYS A 33 -7.41 11.01 3.38
CA LYS A 33 -8.27 10.39 2.36
C LYS A 33 -7.51 9.41 1.44
N MET A 34 -6.19 9.49 1.35
CA MET A 34 -5.36 8.55 0.58
C MET A 34 -5.02 7.30 1.37
N TRP A 35 -4.63 7.44 2.64
CA TRP A 35 -4.07 6.34 3.44
C TRP A 35 -4.99 5.84 4.58
N ALA A 36 -5.87 6.70 5.08
CA ALA A 36 -6.85 6.43 6.15
C ALA A 36 -8.28 6.26 5.61
N ARG A 37 -8.48 6.27 4.29
CA ARG A 37 -9.80 6.04 3.70
C ARG A 37 -10.24 4.64 4.05
N GLN A 38 -11.23 4.56 4.93
CA GLN A 38 -11.99 3.34 5.13
C GLN A 38 -12.69 3.02 3.81
N CYS A 39 -12.26 1.95 3.14
CA CYS A 39 -12.94 1.40 1.98
C CYS A 39 -14.26 0.76 2.43
N SER A 40 -15.29 1.57 2.69
CA SER A 40 -16.65 1.07 2.91
C SER A 40 -17.31 0.60 1.62
N ASP A 41 -16.91 1.17 0.49
CA ASP A 41 -17.62 1.00 -0.80
C ASP A 41 -16.94 -0.02 -1.72
N ARG A 42 -15.75 -0.49 -1.34
CA ARG A 42 -15.03 -1.55 -2.04
C ARG A 42 -14.83 -2.67 -1.04
N VAL A 43 -15.70 -3.67 -1.10
CA VAL A 43 -15.26 -5.03 -0.77
C VAL A 43 -14.01 -5.23 -1.64
N HIS A 44 -12.83 -5.23 -1.02
CA HIS A 44 -11.61 -5.59 -1.71
C HIS A 44 -11.80 -7.05 -2.13
N THR A 45 -12.34 -7.28 -3.33
CA THR A 45 -12.51 -8.61 -3.86
C THR A 45 -11.12 -9.08 -4.27
N THR A 46 -10.64 -10.13 -3.59
CA THR A 46 -9.39 -10.80 -3.93
C THR A 46 -9.46 -11.54 -5.25
N ASN A 47 -10.64 -11.58 -5.89
CA ASN A 47 -10.91 -12.23 -7.18
C ASN A 47 -9.87 -11.94 -8.27
N ALA A 48 -9.37 -10.70 -8.38
CA ALA A 48 -8.35 -10.38 -9.38
C ALA A 48 -7.01 -11.07 -9.08
N CYS A 49 -6.56 -11.00 -7.82
CA CYS A 49 -5.34 -11.68 -7.36
C CYS A 49 -5.50 -13.20 -7.39
N GLU A 50 -6.67 -13.71 -7.00
CA GLU A 50 -7.00 -15.14 -7.02
C GLU A 50 -7.05 -15.69 -8.45
N SER A 51 -7.68 -14.96 -9.39
CA SER A 51 -7.69 -15.32 -10.80
C SER A 51 -6.28 -15.35 -11.36
N PHE A 52 -5.47 -14.31 -11.10
CA PHE A 52 -4.08 -14.28 -11.53
C PHE A 52 -3.28 -15.45 -10.97
N HIS A 53 -3.37 -15.74 -9.66
CA HIS A 53 -2.67 -16.86 -9.06
C HIS A 53 -3.17 -18.23 -9.55
N SER A 54 -4.48 -18.37 -9.79
CA SER A 54 -5.08 -19.58 -10.36
C SER A 54 -4.54 -19.82 -11.78
N ASP A 55 -4.55 -18.80 -12.62
CA ASP A 55 -4.06 -18.85 -13.99
C ASP A 55 -2.55 -19.12 -14.01
N PHE A 56 -1.78 -18.46 -13.14
CA PHE A 56 -0.34 -18.71 -13.00
C PHE A 56 -0.05 -20.16 -12.58
N ASN A 57 -0.68 -20.64 -11.50
CA ASN A 57 -0.44 -21.99 -10.99
C ASN A 57 -0.88 -23.09 -11.97
N SER A 58 -1.98 -22.88 -12.71
CA SER A 58 -2.43 -23.82 -13.75
C SER A 58 -1.42 -23.96 -14.90
N ASN A 59 -0.63 -22.91 -15.17
CA ASN A 59 0.40 -22.92 -16.19
C ASN A 59 1.77 -23.41 -15.67
N PHE A 60 2.06 -23.25 -14.37
CA PHE A 60 3.35 -23.57 -13.74
C PHE A 60 3.25 -24.67 -12.67
N TYR A 61 2.59 -25.79 -12.99
CA TYR A 61 2.34 -26.90 -12.07
C TYR A 61 3.48 -27.93 -11.95
N HIS A 62 4.54 -27.81 -12.76
CA HIS A 62 5.70 -28.70 -12.71
C HIS A 62 6.83 -28.08 -11.87
N GLN A 63 7.52 -28.90 -11.09
CA GLN A 63 8.65 -28.47 -10.24
C GLN A 63 9.82 -27.87 -11.05
N HIS A 64 10.01 -28.34 -12.29
CA HIS A 64 11.07 -27.89 -13.20
C HIS A 64 10.53 -27.70 -14.63
N PRO A 65 9.78 -26.61 -14.89
CA PRO A 65 9.27 -26.34 -16.22
C PRO A 65 10.43 -25.98 -17.16
N ASN A 66 10.32 -26.38 -18.42
CA ASN A 66 11.29 -25.99 -19.43
C ASN A 66 11.32 -24.45 -19.56
N ILE A 67 12.51 -23.85 -19.48
CA ILE A 67 12.67 -22.38 -19.45
C ILE A 67 12.10 -21.67 -20.67
N PHE A 68 12.13 -22.30 -21.85
CA PHE A 68 11.55 -21.71 -23.07
C PHE A 68 10.02 -21.68 -23.00
N LYS A 69 9.40 -22.78 -22.57
CA LYS A 69 7.96 -22.84 -22.31
C LYS A 69 7.55 -21.84 -21.22
N PHE A 70 8.39 -21.68 -20.19
CA PHE A 70 8.13 -20.73 -19.12
C PHE A 70 8.05 -19.29 -19.63
N ILE A 71 9.01 -18.88 -20.47
CA ILE A 71 9.03 -17.55 -21.09
C ILE A 71 7.84 -17.34 -22.04
N GLU A 72 7.45 -18.37 -22.80
CA GLU A 72 6.28 -18.28 -23.69
C GLU A 72 4.99 -18.01 -22.93
N ILE A 73 4.75 -18.71 -21.82
CA ILE A 73 3.56 -18.50 -20.99
C ILE A 73 3.60 -17.13 -20.31
N LEU A 74 4.76 -16.67 -19.82
CA LEU A 74 4.87 -15.33 -19.23
C LEU A 74 4.48 -14.21 -20.19
N LYS A 75 4.71 -14.37 -21.49
CA LYS A 75 4.28 -13.39 -22.51
C LYS A 75 2.77 -13.31 -22.69
N LEU A 76 2.00 -14.29 -22.18
CA LEU A 76 0.54 -14.32 -22.26
C LEU A 76 -0.11 -13.53 -21.11
N PHE A 77 0.60 -13.24 -20.03
CA PHE A 77 0.13 -12.38 -18.95
C PHE A 77 0.37 -10.91 -19.35
N GLN A 78 -0.70 -10.11 -19.39
CA GLN A 78 -0.68 -8.66 -19.68
C GLN A 78 -1.05 -7.84 -18.44
#